data_AF-A0A7Y8H6Y2-F1
#
_entry.id   AF-A0A7Y8H6Y2-F1
#
_cell.length_a   1.000
_cell.length_b   1.000
_cell.length_c   1.000
_cell.angle_alpha   90.00
_cell.angle_beta   90.00
_cell.angle_gamma   90.00
#
_symmetry.space_group_name_H-M   'P 1'
#
loop_
_entity.id
_entity.type
_entity.pdbx_description
1 polymer ?
#
loop_
_entity_poly.entity_id
_entity_poly.type
_entity_poly.pdbx_seq_one_letter_code
_entity_poly.pdbx_strand_id
1 'polypeptide(L)' 'MVSKAEKYLKKILQILKNSPDKYNAVHLMGEFTFVFHLAIILKKKKIPVIVSTTNRIVEEKDGKKIVTFDFVRFREY' A
#
# COMPACT_ATOMS: atom_id res chain seq x y z
N MET A 1 13.94 16.83 9.89
CA MET A 1 13.81 15.36 9.95
C MET A 1 12.92 14.93 8.79
N VAL A 2 13.40 14.13 7.83
CA VAL A 2 12.60 13.72 6.65
C VAL A 2 11.65 12.61 7.07
N SER A 3 10.36 12.72 6.74
CA SER A 3 9.38 11.70 7.14
C SER A 3 9.63 10.37 6.39
N LYS A 4 9.19 9.24 6.98
CA LYS A 4 9.28 7.94 6.31
C LYS A 4 8.58 7.97 4.94
N ALA A 5 7.44 8.65 4.83
CA ALA A 5 6.69 8.81 3.59
C ALA A 5 7.53 9.56 2.52
N GLU A 6 8.20 10.66 2.88
CA GLU A 6 9.07 11.41 1.96
C GLU A 6 10.26 10.57 1.47
N LYS A 7 10.87 9.78 2.37
CA LYS A 7 11.95 8.85 2.00
C LYS A 7 11.49 7.83 0.96
N TYR A 8 10.30 7.27 1.12
CA TYR A 8 9.75 6.29 0.18
C TYR A 8 9.26 6.93 -1.11
N LEU A 9 8.72 8.16 -1.07
CA LEU A 9 8.39 8.91 -2.28
C LEU A 9 9.60 9.07 -3.19
N LYS A 10 10.77 9.46 -2.64
CA LYS A 10 12.00 9.59 -3.43
C LYS A 10 12.38 8.28 -4.13
N LYS A 11 12.26 7.15 -3.43
CA LYS A 11 12.54 5.82 -3.99
C LYS A 11 11.55 5.46 -5.09
N ILE A 12 10.25 5.68 -4.87
CA ILE A 12 9.20 5.41 -5.85
C ILE A 12 9.46 6.21 -7.13
N LEU A 13 9.72 7.52 -7.02
CA LEU A 13 10.01 8.36 -8.19
C LEU A 13 11.25 7.88 -8.96
N GLN A 14 12.29 7.43 -8.26
CA GLN A 14 13.49 6.86 -8.90
C GLN A 14 13.15 5.57 -9.65
N ILE A 15 12.35 4.67 -9.07
CA ILE A 15 11.93 3.43 -9.73
C ILE A 15 11.07 3.73 -10.96
N LEU A 16 10.07 4.59 -10.81
CA LEU A 16 9.16 4.98 -11.90
C LEU A 16 9.92 5.63 -13.07
N LYS A 17 10.93 6.45 -12.79
CA LYS A 17 11.77 7.07 -13.82
C LYS A 17 12.51 6.04 -14.69
N ASN A 18 12.87 4.89 -14.13
CA ASN A 18 13.60 3.83 -14.85
C ASN A 18 12.65 2.74 -15.38
N SER A 19 11.34 2.86 -15.15
CA SER A 19 10.37 1.91 -15.69
C SER A 19 10.11 2.22 -17.17
N PRO A 20 10.19 1.23 -18.07
CA PRO A 20 9.82 1.42 -19.48
C PRO A 20 8.30 1.51 -19.68
N ASP A 21 7.50 1.07 -18.71
CA ASP A 21 6.05 1.12 -18.75
C ASP A 21 5.54 2.53 -18.41
N LYS A 22 4.58 3.04 -19.18
CA LYS A 22 3.94 4.35 -18.93
C LYS A 22 2.77 4.27 -17.95
N TYR A 23 2.27 3.07 -17.64
CA TYR A 23 1.08 2.82 -16.83
C TYR A 23 1.42 2.22 -15.46
N ASN A 24 2.53 2.66 -14.86
CA ASN A 24 2.92 2.19 -13.54
C ASN A 24 1.91 2.57 -12.45
N ALA A 25 1.78 1.69 -11.46
CA ALA A 25 1.06 1.95 -10.22
C ALA A 25 1.90 1.56 -9.01
N VAL A 26 1.59 2.14 -7.85
CA VAL A 26 2.18 1.77 -6.56
C VAL A 26 1.20 0.88 -5.81
N HIS A 27 1.55 -0.39 -5.61
CA HIS A 27 0.86 -1.23 -4.64
C HIS A 27 1.29 -0.84 -3.22
N LEU A 28 0.35 -0.37 -2.41
CA LEU A 28 0.64 0.25 -1.12
C LEU A 28 -0.02 -0.50 0.04
N MET A 29 0.78 -1.22 0.81
CA MET A 29 0.36 -1.97 2.01
C MET A 29 1.39 -1.77 3.13
N GLY A 30 0.95 -1.79 4.39
CA GLY A 30 1.82 -1.60 5.54
C GLY A 30 1.12 -0.95 6.74
N GLU A 31 1.92 -0.40 7.65
CA GLU A 31 1.42 0.32 8.83
C GLU A 31 0.54 1.52 8.42
N PHE A 32 -0.62 1.64 9.06
CA PHE A 32 -1.74 2.49 8.62
C PHE A 32 -1.37 3.96 8.48
N THR A 33 -0.65 4.53 9.43
CA THR A 33 -0.26 5.94 9.43
C THR A 33 0.71 6.23 8.29
N PHE A 34 1.71 5.37 8.09
CA PHE A 34 2.65 5.47 6.99
C PHE A 34 1.98 5.36 5.63
N VAL A 35 1.13 4.35 5.41
CA VAL A 35 0.47 4.16 4.11
C VAL A 35 -0.56 5.24 3.83
N PHE A 36 -1.31 5.69 4.84
CA PHE A 36 -2.24 6.81 4.69
C PHE A 36 -1.50 8.07 4.24
N HIS A 37 -0.41 8.44 4.94
CA HIS A 37 0.37 9.62 4.60
C HIS A 37 1.00 9.51 3.20
N LEU A 38 1.61 8.37 2.87
CA LEU A 38 2.22 8.16 1.57
C LEU A 38 1.17 8.16 0.43
N ALA A 39 0.00 7.57 0.65
CA ALA A 39 -1.08 7.56 -0.34
C ALA A 39 -1.54 8.98 -0.70
N ILE A 40 -1.71 9.86 0.29
CA ILE A 40 -2.06 11.27 0.06
C ILE A 40 -1.00 11.97 -0.79
N ILE A 41 0.29 11.73 -0.53
CA ILE A 41 1.39 12.30 -1.29
C ILE A 41 1.38 11.80 -2.75
N LEU A 42 1.20 10.49 -2.95
CA LEU A 42 1.19 9.87 -4.27
C LEU A 42 -0.01 10.33 -5.12
N LYS A 43 -1.20 10.43 -4.53
CA LYS A 43 -2.40 10.96 -5.19
C LYS A 43 -2.22 12.42 -5.63
N LYS A 44 -1.62 13.27 -4.79
CA LYS A 44 -1.29 14.66 -5.16
C LYS A 44 -0.33 14.74 -6.36
N LYS A 45 0.51 13.72 -6.55
CA LYS A 45 1.42 13.60 -7.69
C LYS A 45 0.82 12.85 -8.89
N LYS A 46 -0.48 12.50 -8.85
CA LYS A 46 -1.18 11.72 -9.89
C LYS A 46 -0.51 10.37 -10.18
N ILE A 47 0.12 9.76 -9.17
CA ILE A 47 0.67 8.41 -9.28
C ILE A 47 -0.45 7.44 -8.86
N PRO A 48 -0.86 6.48 -9.72
CA PRO A 48 -1.88 5.51 -9.37
C PRO A 48 -1.47 4.69 -8.15
N VAL A 49 -2.39 4.54 -7.18
CA VAL A 49 -2.17 3.75 -5.97
C VAL A 49 -3.19 2.64 -5.94
N ILE A 50 -2.72 1.40 -5.82
CA ILE A 50 -3.56 0.21 -5.66
C ILE A 50 -3.32 -0.40 -4.29
N VAL A 51 -4.37 -0.95 -3.69
CA VAL A 51 -4.33 -1.64 -2.39
C VAL A 51 -4.92 -3.03 -2.53
N SER A 52 -4.37 -3.99 -1.76
CA SER A 52 -5.01 -5.31 -1.64
C SER A 52 -6.20 -5.19 -0.71
N THR A 53 -7.35 -5.70 -1.15
CA THR A 53 -8.53 -5.88 -0.30
C THR A 53 -8.59 -7.34 0.13
N THR A 54 -8.84 -7.56 1.41
CA THR A 54 -8.91 -8.89 2.01
C THR A 54 -10.21 -9.04 2.78
N ASN A 55 -10.76 -10.26 2.77
CA ASN A 55 -11.77 -10.64 3.74
C ASN A 55 -11.05 -11.05 5.03
N ARG A 56 -11.40 -10.41 6.14
CA ARG A 56 -10.78 -10.68 7.43
C ARG A 56 -11.67 -11.63 8.21
N ILE A 57 -11.19 -12.85 8.38
CA ILE A 57 -11.88 -13.90 9.13
C ILE A 57 -11.21 -14.02 10.49
N VAL A 58 -11.99 -14.04 11.56
CA VAL A 58 -11.51 -14.16 12.93
C VAL A 58 -12.19 -15.35 13.58
N GLU A 59 -11.38 -16.26 14.09
CA GLU A 59 -11.85 -17.49 14.74
C GLU A 59 -11.15 -17.65 16.09
N GLU A 60 -11.86 -18.23 17.05
CA GLU A 60 -11.26 -18.71 18.30
C GLU A 60 -11.26 -20.23 18.31
N LYS A 61 -10.08 -20.82 18.48
CA LYS A 61 -9.88 -22.27 18.49
C LYS A 61 -8.84 -22.63 19.54
N ASP A 62 -9.18 -23.56 20.43
CA ASP A 62 -8.30 -24.04 21.52
C ASP A 62 -7.69 -22.89 22.36
N GLY A 63 -8.49 -21.87 22.66
CA GLY A 63 -8.05 -20.68 23.41
C GLY A 63 -7.15 -19.72 22.62
N LYS A 64 -6.93 -19.96 21.33
CA LYS A 64 -6.15 -19.08 20.44
C LYS A 64 -7.07 -18.33 19.49
N LYS A 65 -6.77 -17.06 19.30
CA LYS A 65 -7.35 -16.24 18.22
C LYS A 65 -6.57 -16.45 16.93
N ILE A 66 -7.24 -16.96 15.91
CA ILE A 66 -6.71 -17.10 14.56
C ILE A 66 -7.31 -15.98 13.71
N VAL A 67 -6.47 -15.25 12.98
CA VAL A 67 -6.91 -14.20 12.06
C VAL A 67 -6.40 -14.53 10.67
N THR A 68 -7.31 -14.83 9.76
CA THR A 68 -7.03 -15.15 8.36
C THR A 68 -7.41 -13.97 7.48
N PHE A 69 -6.59 -13.70 6.46
CA PHE A 69 -6.82 -12.62 5.50
C PHE A 69 -6.87 -13.22 4.10
N ASP A 70 -8.07 -13.47 3.61
CA ASP A 70 -8.27 -14.01 2.27
C ASP A 70 -8.21 -12.88 1.27
N PHE A 71 -7.29 -12.96 0.31
CA PHE A 71 -7.21 -11.99 -0.77
C PHE A 71 -8.48 -12.01 -1.63
N VAL A 72 -9.04 -10.84 -1.89
CA VAL A 72 -10.24 -10.68 -2.73
C VAL A 72 -9.84 -10.08 -4.08
N ARG A 73 -9.29 -8.87 -4.06
CA ARG A 73 -8.88 -8.13 -5.28
C ARG A 73 -7.95 -6.98 -4.96
N PHE A 74 -7.34 -6.43 -6.01
CA PHE A 74 -6.77 -5.07 -5.96
C PHE A 74 -7.86 -4.02 -6.20
N ARG A 75 -7.70 -2.85 -5.57
CA ARG A 75 -8.59 -1.68 -5.75
C ARG A 75 -7.77 -0.39 -5.73
N GLU A 76 -8.19 0.62 -6.47
CA GLU A 76 -7.60 1.96 -6.40
C GLU A 76 -7.92 2.66 -5.06
N TYR A 77 -6.96 3.43 -4.54
CA TYR A 77 -7.06 4.17 -3.28
C TYR A 77 -7.50 5.63 -3.47
#